data_AF-A0A849WKT1-F1
#
_entry.id   AF-A0A849WKT1-F1
#
_cell.length_a   1.000
_cell.length_b   1.000
_cell.length_c   1.000
_cell.angle_alpha   90.00
_cell.angle_beta   90.00
_cell.angle_gamma   90.00
#
_symmetry.space_group_name_H-M   'P 1'
#
loop_
_entity.id
_entity.type
_entity.pdbx_description
1 polymer ?
#
loop_
_entity_poly.entity_id
_entity_poly.type
_entity_poly.pdbx_seq_one_letter_code
_entity_poly.pdbx_strand_id
1 'polypeptide(L)'
;MRNLSVLQRQMFKSPILAQGLIKPSSSDQKSKNLYFSMNLTTLIDAFCILVIFLLSNMNGQLQNVNIGKDIKLPIAEKTEILNTGITLRIEKDSLYLDETKISMEELTNKLIQLKNKGPKSLIIQADKDSDFEQLSYALRAGSQAGYEKYAFAVLPGKVK
;
A
#
# COMPACT_ATOMS: atom_id res chain seq x y z
N MET A 1 -38.13 76.80 -29.90
CA MET A 1 -38.43 75.37 -29.67
C MET A 1 -37.45 74.54 -30.47
N ARG A 2 -36.50 73.84 -29.82
CA ARG A 2 -35.51 73.00 -30.50
C ARG A 2 -36.04 71.56 -30.59
N ASN A 3 -36.30 71.09 -31.81
CA ASN A 3 -36.67 69.70 -32.08
C ASN A 3 -35.44 68.81 -31.83
N LEU A 4 -35.41 68.14 -30.68
CA LEU A 4 -34.41 67.11 -30.41
C LEU A 4 -34.68 65.90 -31.31
N SER A 5 -33.63 65.35 -31.92
CA SER A 5 -33.76 64.23 -32.85
C SER A 5 -34.31 62.99 -32.14
N VAL A 6 -35.06 62.17 -32.88
CA VAL A 6 -35.70 60.94 -32.36
C VAL A 6 -34.66 59.98 -31.75
N LEU A 7 -33.44 59.97 -32.30
CA LEU A 7 -32.29 59.22 -31.77
C LEU A 7 -31.91 59.66 -30.35
N GLN A 8 -31.93 60.96 -30.05
CA GLN A 8 -31.56 61.46 -28.74
C GLN A 8 -32.61 61.09 -27.67
N ARG A 9 -33.90 60.96 -28.03
CA ARG A 9 -34.94 60.40 -27.15
C ARG A 9 -34.80 58.90 -26.91
N GLN A 10 -34.26 58.16 -27.88
CA GLN A 10 -34.10 56.71 -27.78
C GLN A 10 -32.85 56.31 -26.99
N MET A 11 -31.78 57.12 -26.99
CA MET A 11 -30.59 56.85 -26.17
C MET A 11 -30.88 56.81 -24.66
N PHE A 12 -31.78 57.67 -24.16
CA PHE A 12 -32.18 57.70 -22.75
C PHE A 12 -33.06 56.51 -22.32
N LYS A 13 -33.57 55.71 -23.26
CA LYS A 13 -34.36 54.49 -22.98
C LYS A 13 -33.53 53.20 -23.07
N SER A 14 -32.22 53.29 -23.28
CA SER A 14 -31.38 52.09 -23.32
C SER A 14 -31.30 51.45 -21.92
N PRO A 15 -31.58 50.13 -21.79
CA PRO A 15 -31.43 49.39 -20.53
C PRO A 15 -30.01 49.52 -19.95
N ILE A 16 -29.03 49.73 -20.82
CA ILE A 16 -27.61 49.92 -20.50
C ILE A 16 -27.37 51.22 -19.71
N LEU A 17 -28.01 52.34 -20.08
CA LEU A 17 -27.90 53.60 -19.32
C LEU A 17 -28.64 53.54 -17.98
N ALA A 18 -29.79 52.84 -17.95
CA ALA A 18 -30.55 52.64 -16.71
C ALA A 18 -29.78 51.78 -15.69
N GLN A 19 -28.98 50.83 -16.15
CA GLN A 19 -28.10 50.00 -15.30
C GLN A 19 -26.83 50.74 -14.87
N GLY A 20 -26.39 51.76 -15.60
CA GLY A 20 -25.23 52.60 -15.24
C GLY A 20 -25.50 53.67 -14.18
N LEU A 21 -26.75 53.87 -13.75
CA LEU A 21 -27.16 54.90 -12.78
C LEU A 21 -27.22 54.42 -11.33
N ILE A 22 -26.77 53.20 -11.05
CA ILE A 22 -26.57 52.76 -9.67
C ILE A 22 -25.19 53.25 -9.22
N LYS A 23 -25.12 54.48 -8.71
CA LYS A 23 -23.97 55.00 -7.96
C LYS A 23 -24.19 54.68 -6.48
N PRO A 24 -23.60 53.62 -5.90
CA PRO A 24 -23.69 53.38 -4.47
C PRO A 24 -22.82 54.41 -3.75
N SER A 25 -23.45 55.39 -3.11
CA SER A 25 -22.78 56.53 -2.45
C SER A 25 -22.01 56.16 -1.16
N SER A 26 -21.79 54.88 -0.83
CA SER A 26 -21.20 54.51 0.47
C SER A 26 -20.63 53.07 0.57
N SER A 27 -19.91 52.53 -0.43
CA SER A 27 -19.36 51.16 -0.31
C SER A 27 -18.02 50.86 -0.98
N ASP A 28 -17.11 51.84 -1.07
CA ASP A 28 -15.77 51.66 -1.68
C ASP A 28 -14.90 50.55 -1.05
N GLN A 29 -15.29 50.02 0.10
CA GLN A 29 -14.54 48.97 0.80
C GLN A 29 -15.07 47.55 0.55
N LYS A 30 -16.34 47.38 0.12
CA LYS A 30 -16.93 46.04 -0.12
C LYS A 30 -16.74 45.53 -1.55
N SER A 31 -16.63 46.42 -2.53
CA SER A 31 -16.42 46.03 -3.94
C SER A 31 -15.05 45.37 -4.17
N LYS A 32 -13.99 45.85 -3.49
CA LYS A 32 -12.64 45.28 -3.59
C LYS A 32 -12.57 43.80 -3.20
N ASN A 33 -13.32 43.39 -2.17
CA ASN A 33 -13.34 42.01 -1.72
C ASN A 33 -14.05 41.09 -2.74
N LEU A 34 -15.12 41.57 -3.35
CA LEU A 34 -15.85 40.82 -4.38
C LEU A 34 -15.03 40.65 -5.68
N TYR A 35 -14.32 41.70 -6.10
CA TYR A 35 -13.38 41.60 -7.23
C TYR A 35 -12.22 40.64 -6.92
N PHE A 36 -11.69 40.67 -5.70
CA PHE A 36 -10.65 39.73 -5.27
C PHE A 36 -11.15 38.29 -5.20
N SER A 37 -12.36 38.04 -4.69
CA SER A 37 -12.94 36.69 -4.62
C SER A 37 -13.28 36.12 -6.00
N MET A 38 -13.75 36.94 -6.94
CA MET A 38 -13.99 36.52 -8.32
C MET A 38 -12.67 36.17 -9.02
N ASN A 39 -11.63 37.00 -8.88
CA ASN A 39 -10.32 36.72 -9.46
C ASN A 39 -9.68 35.46 -8.89
N LEU A 40 -9.80 35.22 -7.58
CA LEU A 40 -9.27 34.03 -6.92
C LEU A 40 -10.01 32.76 -7.39
N THR A 41 -11.33 32.82 -7.56
CA THR A 41 -12.11 31.70 -8.09
C THR A 41 -11.71 31.35 -9.51
N THR A 42 -11.59 32.35 -10.39
CA THR A 42 -11.13 32.16 -11.78
C THR A 42 -9.72 31.60 -11.85
N LEU A 43 -8.82 32.02 -10.95
CA LEU A 43 -7.46 31.52 -10.87
C LEU A 43 -7.41 30.04 -10.45
N ILE A 44 -8.14 29.68 -9.39
CA ILE A 44 -8.20 28.30 -8.90
C ILE A 44 -8.81 27.37 -9.96
N ASP A 45 -9.85 27.81 -10.65
CA ASP A 45 -10.50 27.00 -11.71
C ASP A 45 -9.53 26.69 -12.86
N ALA A 46 -8.78 27.68 -13.34
CA ALA A 46 -7.76 27.49 -14.37
C ALA A 46 -6.64 26.52 -13.93
N PHE A 47 -6.20 26.63 -12.67
CA PHE A 47 -5.20 25.70 -12.12
C PHE A 47 -5.77 24.29 -11.92
N CYS A 48 -7.01 24.15 -11.46
CA CYS A 48 -7.67 22.86 -11.29
C CYS A 48 -7.78 22.11 -12.62
N ILE A 49 -8.18 22.78 -13.71
CA ILE A 49 -8.23 22.19 -15.05
C ILE A 49 -6.84 21.72 -15.49
N LEU A 50 -5.79 22.52 -15.25
CA LEU A 50 -4.41 22.15 -15.59
C LEU A 50 -3.93 20.94 -14.80
N VAL A 51 -4.24 20.87 -13.50
CA VAL A 51 -3.88 19.72 -12.65
C VAL A 51 -4.60 18.46 -13.11
N ILE A 52 -5.91 18.53 -13.40
CA ILE A 52 -6.66 17.39 -13.94
C ILE A 52 -6.07 16.95 -15.28
N PHE A 53 -5.73 17.89 -16.16
CA PHE A 53 -5.10 17.60 -17.45
C PHE A 53 -3.74 16.93 -17.26
N LEU A 54 -2.88 17.43 -16.37
CA LEU A 54 -1.58 16.81 -16.08
C LEU A 54 -1.74 15.41 -15.50
N LEU A 55 -2.62 15.21 -14.51
CA LEU A 55 -2.89 13.89 -13.95
C LEU A 55 -3.42 12.92 -15.02
N SER A 56 -4.32 13.38 -15.89
CA SER A 56 -4.84 12.56 -16.99
C SER A 56 -3.76 12.18 -17.99
N ASN A 57 -2.86 13.10 -18.36
CA ASN A 57 -1.84 12.87 -19.39
C ASN A 57 -0.62 12.10 -18.85
N MET A 58 -0.22 12.34 -17.60
CA MET A 58 0.89 11.62 -16.96
C MET A 58 0.58 10.13 -16.77
N ASN A 59 -0.68 9.78 -16.53
CA ASN A 59 -1.10 8.38 -16.44
C ASN A 59 -1.14 7.66 -17.81
N GLY A 60 -1.23 8.39 -18.92
CA GLY A 60 -1.32 7.82 -20.28
C GLY A 60 0.01 7.33 -20.87
N GLN A 61 1.15 7.74 -20.32
CA GLN A 61 2.49 7.36 -20.84
C GLN A 61 3.05 6.05 -20.27
N LEU A 62 2.37 5.39 -19.32
CA LEU A 62 2.87 4.16 -18.70
C LEU A 62 2.59 2.87 -19.49
N GLN A 63 1.90 2.92 -20.63
CA GLN A 63 1.55 1.71 -21.40
C GLN A 63 1.70 1.83 -22.91
N ASN A 64 2.77 2.49 -23.38
CA ASN A 64 3.35 2.12 -24.66
C ASN A 64 4.80 1.69 -24.42
N VAL A 65 4.96 0.65 -23.58
CA VAL A 65 6.11 -0.22 -23.72
C VAL A 65 5.93 -0.82 -25.12
N ASN A 66 6.58 -0.23 -26.12
CA ASN A 66 6.88 -0.96 -27.33
C ASN A 66 7.81 -2.07 -26.86
N ILE A 67 7.22 -3.22 -26.49
CA ILE A 67 7.97 -4.46 -26.35
C ILE A 67 8.54 -4.68 -27.75
N GLY A 68 9.79 -4.24 -27.95
CA GLY A 68 10.58 -4.66 -29.07
C GLY A 68 10.48 -6.18 -29.11
N LYS A 69 10.31 -6.75 -30.30
CA LYS A 69 10.05 -8.18 -30.54
C LYS A 69 11.09 -9.15 -29.93
N ASP A 70 12.08 -8.61 -29.21
CA ASP A 70 13.21 -9.30 -28.60
C ASP A 70 13.42 -8.98 -27.10
N ILE A 71 12.44 -8.38 -26.41
CA ILE A 71 12.52 -8.25 -24.95
C ILE A 71 12.14 -9.59 -24.31
N LYS A 72 13.14 -10.38 -23.94
CA LYS A 72 12.96 -11.52 -23.02
C LYS A 72 12.59 -10.95 -21.65
N LEU A 73 11.32 -11.00 -21.30
CA LEU A 73 10.87 -10.70 -19.95
C LEU A 73 11.58 -11.66 -18.99
N PRO A 74 12.27 -11.16 -17.95
CA PRO A 74 12.82 -12.03 -16.93
C PRO A 74 11.67 -12.76 -16.26
N ILE A 75 11.59 -14.06 -16.48
CA ILE A 75 10.65 -14.92 -15.80
C ILE A 75 11.17 -15.00 -14.36
N ALA A 76 10.37 -14.58 -13.39
CA ALA A 76 10.72 -14.69 -11.98
C ALA A 76 10.68 -16.18 -11.60
N GLU A 77 11.80 -16.88 -11.80
CA GLU A 77 11.99 -18.28 -11.39
C GLU A 77 12.27 -18.42 -9.89
N LYS A 78 12.18 -17.36 -9.09
CA LYS A 78 12.27 -17.47 -7.64
C LYS A 78 10.89 -17.63 -7.02
N THR A 79 10.21 -18.71 -7.40
CA THR A 79 9.38 -19.37 -6.40
C THR A 79 10.38 -19.95 -5.42
N GLU A 80 10.58 -19.32 -4.26
CA GLU A 80 11.12 -20.06 -3.13
C GLU A 80 10.07 -21.15 -2.87
N ILE A 81 10.29 -22.31 -3.50
CA ILE A 81 9.61 -23.56 -3.18
C ILE A 81 9.66 -23.57 -1.66
N LEU A 82 8.49 -23.57 -1.01
CA LEU A 82 8.37 -23.62 0.43
C LEU A 82 9.33 -24.71 0.88
N ASN A 83 10.51 -24.32 1.38
CA ASN A 83 11.56 -25.29 1.66
C ASN A 83 10.93 -26.18 2.70
N THR A 84 10.73 -27.45 2.34
CA THR A 84 10.15 -28.46 3.21
C THR A 84 11.00 -28.47 4.47
N GLY A 85 10.57 -27.73 5.49
CA GLY A 85 11.33 -27.57 6.70
C GLY A 85 11.18 -28.86 7.48
N ILE A 86 12.27 -29.32 8.09
CA ILE A 86 12.18 -30.45 9.00
C ILE A 86 11.28 -30.00 10.15
N THR A 87 10.25 -30.78 10.42
CA THR A 87 9.23 -30.43 11.40
C THR A 87 9.53 -31.13 12.71
N LEU A 88 9.88 -30.36 13.74
CA LEU A 88 10.06 -30.84 15.09
C LEU A 88 8.78 -30.55 15.88
N ARG A 89 8.02 -31.60 16.19
CA ARG A 89 6.79 -31.51 16.97
C ARG A 89 7.06 -31.87 18.43
N ILE A 90 6.64 -30.99 19.33
CA ILE A 90 6.76 -31.14 20.78
C ILE A 90 5.37 -31.41 21.34
N GLU A 91 5.14 -32.61 21.87
CA GLU A 91 3.90 -32.99 22.54
C GLU A 91 4.21 -33.42 23.98
N LYS A 92 3.83 -32.61 24.97
CA LYS A 92 3.96 -32.84 26.43
C LYS A 92 5.28 -33.43 26.94
N ASP A 93 5.58 -34.68 26.63
CA ASP A 93 6.77 -35.46 27.05
C ASP A 93 7.50 -36.16 25.90
N SER A 94 7.02 -36.02 24.66
CA SER A 94 7.54 -36.74 23.50
C SER A 94 7.88 -35.76 22.38
N LEU A 95 9.11 -35.88 21.88
CA LEU A 95 9.57 -35.17 20.70
C LEU A 95 9.42 -36.06 19.48
N TYR A 96 8.84 -35.49 18.44
CA TYR A 96 8.69 -36.12 17.14
C TYR A 96 9.44 -35.27 16.12
N LEU A 97 10.26 -35.92 15.30
CA LEU A 97 10.88 -35.30 14.14
C LEU A 97 10.23 -35.92 12.91
N ASP A 98 9.49 -35.08 12.20
CA ASP A 98 8.52 -35.43 11.18
C ASP A 98 7.49 -36.45 11.72
N GLU A 99 7.71 -37.73 11.47
CA GLU A 99 6.83 -38.83 11.92
C GLU A 99 7.52 -39.79 12.91
N THR A 100 8.79 -39.56 13.23
CA THR A 100 9.58 -40.46 14.09
C THR A 100 9.70 -39.92 15.51
N LYS A 101 9.43 -40.77 16.51
CA LYS A 101 9.67 -40.43 17.91
C LYS A 101 11.17 -40.47 18.20
N ILE A 102 11.69 -39.42 18.84
CA ILE A 102 13.11 -39.28 19.15
C ILE A 102 13.28 -38.90 20.62
N SER A 103 14.34 -39.43 21.25
CA SER A 103 14.77 -39.05 22.59
C SER A 103 15.64 -37.78 22.56
N MET A 104 15.64 -37.01 23.64
CA MET A 104 16.40 -35.76 23.74
C MET A 104 17.88 -35.94 23.35
N GLU A 105 18.52 -37.02 23.79
CA GLU A 105 19.95 -37.30 23.53
C GLU A 105 20.28 -37.52 22.05
N GLU A 106 19.34 -38.04 21.26
CA GLU A 106 19.54 -38.37 19.84
C GLU A 106 19.18 -37.21 18.90
N LEU A 107 18.50 -36.19 19.44
CA LEU A 107 17.94 -35.08 18.67
C LEU A 107 19.01 -34.36 17.86
N THR A 108 20.11 -33.95 18.52
CA THR A 108 21.19 -33.20 17.87
C THR A 108 21.85 -34.00 16.74
N ASN A 109 22.09 -35.30 16.95
CA ASN A 109 22.74 -36.16 15.96
C ASN A 109 21.87 -36.35 14.72
N LYS A 110 20.56 -36.59 14.90
CA LYS A 110 19.62 -36.75 13.79
C LYS A 110 19.41 -35.43 13.02
N LEU A 111 19.37 -34.31 13.74
CA LEU A 111 19.29 -32.97 13.14
C LEU A 111 20.52 -32.65 12.27
N ILE A 112 21.74 -32.99 12.70
CA ILE A 112 22.96 -32.84 11.88
C ILE A 112 22.89 -33.70 10.62
N GLN A 113 22.43 -34.94 10.72
CA GLN A 113 22.29 -35.86 9.57
C GLN A 113 21.26 -35.36 8.55
N LEU A 114 20.13 -34.84 9.03
CA LEU A 114 19.05 -34.35 8.17
C LEU A 114 19.40 -33.01 7.50
N LYS A 115 20.14 -32.14 8.19
CA LYS A 115 20.70 -30.93 7.59
C LYS A 115 21.58 -31.24 6.37
N ASN A 116 22.42 -32.26 6.46
CA ASN A 116 23.30 -32.64 5.34
C ASN A 116 22.55 -33.16 4.10
N LYS A 117 21.30 -33.62 4.27
CA LYS A 117 20.48 -34.21 3.20
C LYS A 117 19.53 -33.23 2.50
N GLY A 118 19.27 -32.04 3.05
CA GLY A 118 18.33 -31.13 2.40
C GLY A 118 18.16 -29.75 3.04
N PRO A 119 17.10 -29.50 3.82
CA PRO A 119 16.60 -28.15 4.06
C PRO A 119 17.31 -27.44 5.22
N LYS A 120 17.59 -26.15 5.03
CA LYS A 120 18.25 -25.27 6.01
C LYS A 120 17.30 -24.62 7.03
N SER A 121 16.01 -24.96 6.99
CA SER A 121 14.97 -24.40 7.85
C SER A 121 14.36 -25.44 8.78
N LEU A 122 14.23 -25.09 10.06
CA LEU A 122 13.60 -25.90 11.10
C LEU A 122 12.24 -25.31 11.47
N ILE A 123 11.19 -26.13 11.41
CA ILE A 123 9.84 -25.74 11.83
C ILE A 123 9.59 -26.37 13.21
N ILE A 124 9.39 -25.56 14.24
CA ILE A 124 9.09 -26.03 15.59
C ILE A 124 7.57 -25.94 15.79
N GLN A 125 6.94 -27.11 15.87
CA GLN A 125 5.52 -27.28 16.16
C GLN A 125 5.32 -27.57 17.64
N ALA A 126 4.55 -26.74 18.33
CA ALA A 126 4.25 -26.97 19.75
C ALA A 126 2.81 -26.57 20.09
N ASP A 127 2.29 -27.10 21.17
CA ASP A 127 1.01 -26.66 21.73
C ASP A 127 1.17 -25.33 22.48
N LYS A 128 0.07 -24.59 22.67
CA LYS A 128 0.04 -23.33 23.42
C LYS A 128 0.50 -23.50 24.87
N ASP A 129 0.21 -24.67 25.44
CA ASP A 129 0.53 -25.02 26.83
C ASP A 129 1.80 -25.88 26.95
N SER A 130 2.65 -25.89 25.91
CA SER A 130 3.93 -26.61 25.95
C SER A 130 4.92 -25.96 26.92
N ASP A 131 5.73 -26.79 27.58
CA ASP A 131 6.71 -26.31 28.54
C ASP A 131 7.86 -25.57 27.84
N PHE A 132 8.22 -24.41 28.40
CA PHE A 132 9.27 -23.56 27.82
C PHE A 132 10.64 -24.25 27.85
N GLU A 133 10.90 -25.08 28.85
CA GLU A 133 12.16 -25.81 28.97
C GLU A 133 12.41 -26.71 27.75
N GLN A 134 11.39 -27.47 27.33
CA GLN A 134 11.45 -28.35 26.16
C GLN A 134 11.64 -27.57 24.86
N LEU A 135 10.96 -26.42 24.72
CA LEU A 135 11.13 -25.53 23.58
C LEU A 135 12.55 -24.96 23.52
N SER A 136 13.08 -24.52 24.66
CA SER A 136 14.42 -23.95 24.78
C SER A 136 15.50 -25.00 24.45
N TYR A 137 15.27 -26.25 24.83
CA TYR A 137 16.14 -27.37 24.51
C TYR A 137 16.14 -27.65 23.01
N ALA A 138 14.97 -27.74 22.39
CA ALA A 138 14.83 -27.96 20.95
C ALA A 138 15.50 -26.83 20.13
N LEU A 139 15.36 -25.57 20.57
CA LEU A 139 16.02 -24.44 19.93
C LEU A 139 17.54 -24.52 20.05
N ARG A 140 18.06 -24.90 21.23
CA ARG A 140 19.50 -25.06 21.46
C ARG A 140 20.08 -26.20 20.62
N ALA A 141 19.37 -27.33 20.54
CA ALA A 141 19.76 -28.46 19.71
C ALA A 141 19.73 -28.10 18.20
N GLY A 142 18.71 -27.37 17.75
CA GLY A 142 18.65 -26.82 16.39
C GLY A 142 19.80 -25.86 16.08
N SER A 143 20.15 -24.99 17.03
CA SER A 143 21.28 -24.07 16.89
C SER A 143 22.61 -24.82 16.84
N GLN A 144 22.79 -25.88 17.63
CA GLN A 144 23.98 -26.74 17.60
C GLN A 144 24.09 -27.52 16.30
N ALA A 145 22.96 -27.98 15.74
CA ALA A 145 22.93 -28.60 14.41
C ALA A 145 23.20 -27.56 13.29
N GLY A 146 23.06 -26.27 13.58
CA GLY A 146 23.38 -25.16 12.70
C GLY A 146 22.27 -24.83 11.70
N TYR A 147 21.01 -24.87 12.16
CA TYR A 147 19.88 -24.28 11.43
C TYR A 147 19.88 -22.75 11.59
N GLU A 148 19.72 -22.04 10.48
CA GLU A 148 19.74 -20.56 10.45
C GLU A 148 18.33 -19.95 10.46
N LYS A 149 17.36 -20.67 9.89
CA LYS A 149 15.96 -20.21 9.78
C LYS A 149 15.05 -21.06 10.66
N TYR A 150 14.33 -20.40 11.56
CA TYR A 150 13.33 -21.01 12.43
C TYR A 150 11.93 -20.51 12.06
N ALA A 151 10.97 -21.43 12.00
CA ALA A 151 9.56 -21.09 11.91
C ALA A 151 8.81 -21.75 13.06
N PHE A 152 7.91 -21.01 13.69
CA PHE A 152 7.09 -21.51 14.79
C PHE A 152 5.68 -21.76 14.28
N ALA A 153 5.15 -22.94 14.59
CA ALA A 153 3.79 -23.31 14.28
C ALA A 153 3.11 -23.83 15.54
N VAL A 154 1.87 -23.41 15.76
CA VAL A 154 1.06 -23.91 16.87
C VAL A 154 0.18 -25.02 16.34
N LEU A 155 0.12 -26.14 17.06
CA LEU A 155 -0.85 -27.19 16.73
C LEU A 155 -2.26 -26.63 16.99
N PRO A 156 -3.17 -26.63 16.01
CA PRO A 156 -4.54 -26.20 16.26
C PRO A 156 -5.12 -27.13 17.33
N GLY A 157 -5.32 -26.59 18.53
CA GLY A 157 -5.91 -27.33 19.63
C GLY A 157 -7.21 -27.97 19.16
N LYS A 158 -7.42 -29.25 19.48
CA LYS A 158 -8.72 -29.88 19.26
C LYS A 158 -9.74 -29.04 20.02
N VAL A 159 -10.56 -28.30 19.28
CA VAL A 159 -11.74 -27.62 19.82
C VAL A 159 -12.58 -28.70 20.45
N LYS A 160 -12.59 -28.72 21.79
CA LYS A 160 -13.38 -29.65 22.59
C LYS A 160 -14.82 -29.18 22.64
#